data_AF-A0A238VC43-F1
#
_entry.id   AF-A0A238VC43-F1
#
_cell.length_a   1.000
_cell.length_b   1.000
_cell.length_c   1.000
_cell.angle_alpha   90.00
_cell.angle_beta   90.00
_cell.angle_gamma   90.00
#
_symmetry.space_group_name_H-M   'P 1'
#
loop_
_entity.id
_entity.type
_entity.pdbx_description
1 polymer ?
#
loop_
_entity_poly.entity_id
_entity_poly.type
_entity_poly.pdbx_seq_one_letter_code
_entity_poly.pdbx_strand_id
1 'polypeptide(L)'
;MALALEGFAGALALSGECEAAATLLGTATALRESAGASLPQAERDDIDRVSATARDALGEERFEFAYHHGTALDLDTARAMGLR
;
A
#
# COMPACT_ATOMS: atom_id res chain seq x y z
N MET A 1 -9.18 7.48 -4.90
CA MET A 1 -7.75 7.77 -4.65
C MET A 1 -7.02 6.54 -4.13
N ALA A 2 -7.60 5.78 -3.19
CA ALA A 2 -7.05 4.49 -2.73
C ALA A 2 -6.68 3.52 -3.87
N LEU A 3 -7.58 3.27 -4.83
CA LEU A 3 -7.32 2.40 -5.98
C LEU A 3 -6.06 2.79 -6.78
N ALA A 4 -5.81 4.10 -6.93
CA ALA A 4 -4.61 4.56 -7.63
C ALA A 4 -3.35 4.23 -6.82
N LEU A 5 -3.37 4.43 -5.49
CA LEU A 5 -2.26 4.07 -4.61
C LEU A 5 -2.01 2.56 -4.58
N GLU A 6 -3.05 1.73 -4.66
CA GLU A 6 -2.93 0.27 -4.74
C GLU A 6 -2.25 -0.16 -6.04
N GLY A 7 -2.63 0.44 -7.18
CA GLY A 7 -1.96 0.21 -8.45
C GLY A 7 -0.48 0.61 -8.44
N PHE A 8 -0.16 1.75 -7.83
CA PHE A 8 1.23 2.20 -7.64
C PHE A 8 2.02 1.29 -6.70
N ALA A 9 1.41 0.84 -5.60
CA ALA A 9 2.02 -0.13 -4.69
C ALA A 9 2.38 -1.43 -5.42
N GLY A 10 1.50 -1.89 -6.33
CA GLY A 10 1.79 -3.02 -7.20
C GLY A 10 2.99 -2.80 -8.11
N ALA A 11 3.10 -1.64 -8.75
CA ALA A 11 4.25 -1.30 -9.58
C ALA A 11 5.56 -1.27 -8.78
N LEU A 12 5.54 -0.69 -7.58
CA LEU A 12 6.70 -0.62 -6.67
C LEU A 12 7.12 -1.98 -6.13
N ALA A 13 6.16 -2.85 -5.79
CA ALA A 13 6.49 -4.21 -5.39
C ALA A 13 7.18 -4.99 -6.53
N LEU A 14 6.73 -4.80 -7.78
CA LEU A 14 7.37 -5.39 -8.95
C LEU A 14 8.75 -4.79 -9.26
N SER A 15 9.03 -3.53 -8.88
CA SER A 15 10.36 -2.92 -8.99
C SER A 15 11.31 -3.28 -7.84
N GLY A 16 10.82 -4.01 -6.83
CA GLY A 16 11.58 -4.37 -5.63
C GLY A 16 11.54 -3.30 -4.53
N GLU A 17 10.82 -2.20 -4.73
CA GLU A 17 10.61 -1.12 -3.75
C GLU A 17 9.53 -1.49 -2.73
N CYS A 18 9.71 -2.65 -2.08
CA CYS A 18 8.68 -3.28 -1.25
C CYS A 18 8.28 -2.46 -0.02
N GLU A 19 9.20 -1.68 0.55
CA GLU A 19 8.90 -0.82 1.71
C GLU A 19 7.99 0.37 1.32
N ALA A 20 8.22 0.96 0.15
CA ALA A 20 7.35 1.99 -0.40
C ALA A 20 5.99 1.40 -0.79
N ALA A 21 5.97 0.19 -1.36
CA ALA A 21 4.73 -0.52 -1.66
C ALA A 21 3.88 -0.77 -0.40
N ALA A 22 4.48 -1.29 0.68
CA ALA A 22 3.79 -1.51 1.95
C ALA A 22 3.23 -0.20 2.54
N THR A 23 4.02 0.88 2.48
CA THR A 23 3.59 2.21 2.93
C THR A 23 2.37 2.70 2.14
N LEU A 24 2.38 2.59 0.81
CA LEU A 24 1.25 3.01 -0.02
C LEU A 24 -0.02 2.17 0.20
N LEU A 25 0.12 0.85 0.45
CA LEU A 25 -1.03 0.02 0.84
C LEU A 25 -1.65 0.49 2.16
N GLY A 26 -0.82 0.83 3.15
CA GLY A 26 -1.28 1.39 4.42
C GLY A 26 -2.08 2.68 4.22
N THR A 27 -1.58 3.61 3.40
CA THR A 27 -2.30 4.85 3.09
C THR A 27 -3.61 4.57 2.33
N ALA A 28 -3.59 3.66 1.35
CA ALA A 28 -4.80 3.28 0.61
C ALA A 28 -5.89 2.72 1.53
N THR A 29 -5.50 1.92 2.53
CA THR A 29 -6.41 1.43 3.56
C THR A 29 -7.03 2.55 4.39
N ALA A 30 -6.23 3.47 4.94
CA ALA A 30 -6.73 4.61 5.70
C ALA A 30 -7.70 5.50 4.88
N LEU A 31 -7.43 5.68 3.59
CA LEU A 31 -8.32 6.43 2.69
C LEU A 31 -9.65 5.72 2.44
N ARG A 32 -9.66 4.39 2.33
CA ARG A 32 -10.92 3.64 2.19
C ARG A 32 -11.75 3.69 3.45
N GLU A 33 -11.11 3.50 4.60
CA GLU A 33 -11.76 3.57 5.90
C GLU A 33 -12.39 4.95 6.13
N SER A 34 -11.66 6.03 5.87
CA SER A 34 -12.20 7.39 6.01
C SER A 34 -13.33 7.71 5.03
N ALA A 35 -13.33 7.10 3.84
CA ALA A 35 -14.40 7.25 2.85
C ALA A 35 -15.61 6.32 3.10
N GLY A 36 -15.53 5.38 4.06
CA GLY A 36 -16.54 4.34 4.25
C GLY A 36 -16.70 3.42 3.04
N ALA A 37 -15.67 3.31 2.20
CA ALA A 37 -15.72 2.58 0.95
C ALA A 37 -15.49 1.08 1.18
N SER A 38 -16.38 0.25 0.63
CA SER A 38 -16.17 -1.20 0.59
C SER A 38 -15.12 -1.56 -0.46
N LEU A 39 -14.30 -2.57 -0.16
CA LEU A 39 -13.32 -3.10 -1.11
C LEU A 39 -13.93 -4.28 -1.91
N PRO A 40 -14.11 -4.15 -3.24
CA PRO A 40 -14.57 -5.27 -4.07
C PRO A 40 -13.49 -6.37 -4.16
N GLN A 41 -13.89 -7.56 -4.61
CA GLN A 41 -13.05 -8.76 -4.52
C GLN A 41 -11.76 -8.65 -5.36
N ALA A 42 -11.86 -8.09 -6.57
CA ALA A 42 -10.70 -7.99 -7.47
C ALA A 42 -9.58 -7.12 -6.86
N GLU A 43 -9.95 -6.01 -6.22
CA GLU A 43 -8.98 -5.16 -5.52
C GLU A 43 -8.40 -5.83 -4.28
N ARG A 44 -9.14 -6.73 -3.60
CA ARG A 44 -8.60 -7.54 -2.49
C ARG A 44 -7.49 -8.47 -2.99
N ASP A 45 -7.75 -9.20 -4.07
CA ASP A 45 -6.80 -10.16 -4.62
C ASP A 45 -5.49 -9.47 -5.07
N ASP A 46 -5.61 -8.24 -5.61
CA ASP A 46 -4.45 -7.42 -5.97
C ASP A 46 -3.65 -6.99 -4.74
N ILE A 47 -4.30 -6.54 -3.68
CA ILE A 47 -3.64 -6.11 -2.44
C ILE A 47 -2.99 -7.28 -1.72
N ASP A 48 -3.64 -8.44 -1.68
CA ASP A 48 -3.10 -9.64 -1.06
C ASP A 48 -1.82 -10.08 -1.79
N ARG A 49 -1.82 -10.03 -3.12
CA ARG A 49 -0.63 -10.33 -3.93
C ARG A 49 0.51 -9.35 -3.66
N VAL A 50 0.24 -8.05 -3.63
CA VAL A 50 1.27 -7.03 -3.33
C VAL A 50 1.80 -7.19 -1.91
N SER A 51 0.91 -7.46 -0.95
CA SER A 51 1.28 -7.66 0.45
C SER A 51 2.13 -8.91 0.63
N ALA A 52 1.82 -10.01 -0.07
CA ALA A 52 2.63 -11.23 -0.06
C ALA A 52 4.05 -10.96 -0.60
N THR A 53 4.16 -10.33 -1.76
CA THR A 53 5.47 -9.95 -2.34
C THR A 53 6.29 -9.08 -1.38
N ALA A 54 5.65 -8.09 -0.75
CA ALA A 54 6.34 -7.20 0.18
C ALA A 54 6.77 -7.91 1.47
N ARG A 55 5.93 -8.80 2.02
CA ARG A 55 6.29 -9.65 3.17
C ARG A 55 7.43 -10.59 2.86
N ASP A 56 7.43 -11.23 1.70
CA ASP A 56 8.51 -12.13 1.27
C ASP A 56 9.85 -11.40 1.16
N ALA A 57 9.84 -10.15 0.69
CA ALA A 57 11.05 -9.35 0.51
C ALA A 57 11.56 -8.70 1.82
N LEU A 58 10.67 -8.24 2.69
CA LEU A 58 11.01 -7.45 3.88
C LEU A 58 11.05 -8.26 5.17
N GLY A 59 10.34 -9.38 5.22
CA GLY A 59 9.91 -10.03 6.45
C GLY A 59 8.72 -9.32 7.11
N GLU A 60 8.01 -10.06 7.97
CA GLU A 60 6.75 -9.61 8.59
C GLU A 60 6.90 -8.31 9.38
N GLU A 61 7.89 -8.21 10.26
CA GLU A 61 8.05 -7.06 11.16
C GLU A 61 8.26 -5.75 10.39
N ARG A 62 9.10 -5.79 9.35
CA ARG A 62 9.40 -4.60 8.53
C ARG A 62 8.24 -4.25 7.62
N PHE A 63 7.52 -5.25 7.09
CA PHE A 63 6.28 -5.02 6.36
C PHE A 63 5.25 -4.30 7.24
N GLU A 64 4.95 -4.85 8.43
CA GLU A 64 3.95 -4.29 9.34
C GLU A 64 4.33 -2.88 9.79
N PHE A 65 5.60 -2.62 10.08
CA PHE A 65 6.08 -1.27 10.40
C PHE A 65 5.79 -0.28 9.25
N ALA A 66 6.17 -0.62 8.02
CA ALA A 66 5.98 0.25 6.86
C ALA A 66 4.49 0.46 6.53
N TYR A 67 3.70 -0.62 6.58
CA TYR A 67 2.26 -0.57 6.39
C TYR A 67 1.58 0.33 7.42
N HIS A 68 1.88 0.14 8.72
CA HIS A 68 1.34 0.99 9.78
C HIS A 68 1.82 2.43 9.66
N HIS A 69 3.08 2.67 9.30
CA HIS A 69 3.55 4.02 9.02
C HIS A 69 2.70 4.69 7.93
N GLY A 70 2.40 3.96 6.84
CA GLY A 70 1.54 4.41 5.75
C GLY A 70 0.11 4.77 6.18
N THR A 71 -0.47 4.05 7.15
CA THR A 71 -1.82 4.37 7.68
C THR A 71 -1.88 5.70 8.43
N ALA A 72 -0.74 6.20 8.93
CA ALA A 72 -0.64 7.45 9.66
C ALA A 72 -0.27 8.65 8.77
N LEU A 73 0.03 8.44 7.48
CA LEU A 73 0.39 9.50 6.55
C LEU A 73 -0.83 10.29 6.08
N ASP A 74 -0.65 11.59 5.88
CA ASP A 74 -1.59 12.38 5.09
C ASP A 74 -1.46 12.06 3.59
N LEU A 75 -2.51 12.42 2.85
CA LEU A 75 -2.65 12.10 1.44
C LEU A 75 -1.58 12.76 0.56
N ASP A 76 -1.11 13.94 0.95
CA ASP A 76 -0.10 14.69 0.20
C ASP A 76 1.27 14.02 0.32
N THR A 77 1.62 13.53 1.50
CA THR A 77 2.85 12.77 1.73
C THR A 77 2.85 11.45 0.94
N ALA A 78 1.71 10.74 0.90
CA ALA A 78 1.60 9.50 0.13
C ALA A 78 1.73 9.71 -1.38
N ARG A 79 1.20 10.81 -1.93
CA ARG A 79 1.35 11.15 -3.36
C ARG A 79 2.80 11.44 -3.74
N ALA A 80 3.57 12.08 -2.86
CA ALA A 80 4.98 12.38 -3.09
C ALA A 80 5.87 11.12 -3.12
N MET A 81 5.43 10.02 -2.50
CA MET A 81 6.14 8.73 -2.53
C MET A 81 5.92 7.94 -3.83
N GLY A 82 4.80 8.15 -4.53
CA GLY A 82 4.47 7.46 -5.78
C GLY A 82 4.92 8.16 -7.08
N LEU A 83 5.54 9.35 -7.00
CA LEU A 83 5.93 10.18 -8.16
C LEU A 83 7.43 10.52 -8.15
N ARG A 84 8.30 9.51 -8.11
CA ARG A 84 9.74 9.71 -8.30
C ARG A 84 10.22 9.13 -9.62
#